data_AF-A0AAU8LCW4-F1
#
_entry.id   AF-A0AAU8LCW4-F1
#
_cell.length_a   1.000
_cell.length_b   1.000
_cell.length_c   1.000
_cell.angle_alpha   90.00
_cell.angle_beta   90.00
_cell.angle_gamma   90.00
#
_symmetry.space_group_name_H-M   'P 1'
#
loop_
_entity.id
_entity.type
_entity.pdbx_description
1 polymer ?
#
loop_
_entity_poly.entity_id
_entity_poly.type
_entity_poly.pdbx_seq_one_letter_code
_entity_poly.pdbx_strand_id
1 'polypeptide(L)'
;MKNNNKSATCRLLVSGLFLAMSCHALAQGESGQGSAGQAIPQVSSELSADTQNTVALSDKIHQISQTLDSVSAVHHYSFTALRGQNVLLTTPGSHYNKLWTVDYQVDDGAWTPKRHSGAERISGLKPGARVTVRVRAVEGVEFEKAEYKIVFGSFPHMSYDLHNEKGILEISAIQKNREGFFASQGFKEATLEASFTDSKAYPLEGGLLGFVLTTGSGEVVPRVFESDKHGRIAQLIEFKRCEGGWLADDVYENVEKARHTWSTRYQVGHYIAENMLPAQLADNVHVFNFAHLCKRWLTNWSRRP
;
A
#
# COMPACT_ATOMS: atom_id res chain seq x y z
N MET A 1 7.16 21.65 63.23
CA MET A 1 5.67 21.69 63.20
C MET A 1 5.22 21.01 61.91
N LYS A 2 4.68 19.77 62.00
CA LYS A 2 3.26 19.40 61.71
C LYS A 2 2.78 19.88 60.32
N ASN A 3 2.28 19.09 59.37
CA ASN A 3 1.69 17.74 59.29
C ASN A 3 1.79 17.26 57.80
N ASN A 4 2.05 15.98 57.50
CA ASN A 4 1.09 14.90 57.19
C ASN A 4 -0.02 15.27 56.16
N ASN A 5 -0.11 14.70 54.94
CA ASN A 5 -0.34 13.31 54.49
C ASN A 5 -1.76 13.23 53.87
N LYS A 6 -1.90 12.77 52.62
CA LYS A 6 -2.78 11.64 52.22
C LYS A 6 -2.98 11.49 50.71
N SER A 7 -2.67 10.28 50.28
CA SER A 7 -3.03 9.58 49.05
C SER A 7 -4.55 9.46 48.85
N ALA A 8 -5.01 9.51 47.60
CA ALA A 8 -6.33 9.01 47.18
C ALA A 8 -6.23 8.23 45.88
N THR A 9 -6.24 6.91 46.02
CA THR A 9 -6.42 5.89 44.99
C THR A 9 -7.89 5.89 44.56
N CYS A 10 -8.20 6.04 43.28
CA CYS A 10 -9.55 5.79 42.75
C CYS A 10 -9.51 4.57 41.83
N ARG A 11 -10.01 3.44 42.35
CA ARG A 11 -10.32 2.23 41.60
C ARG A 11 -11.65 2.44 40.88
N LEU A 12 -11.67 2.37 39.55
CA LEU A 12 -12.90 2.23 38.79
C LEU A 12 -13.15 0.75 38.50
N LEU A 13 -14.25 0.25 39.05
CA LEU A 13 -14.84 -1.06 38.77
C LEU A 13 -15.54 -0.97 37.40
N VAL A 14 -15.17 -1.86 36.46
CA VAL A 14 -15.98 -2.13 35.27
C VAL A 14 -16.63 -3.49 35.48
N SER A 15 -17.93 -3.46 35.77
CA SER A 15 -18.81 -4.63 35.78
C SER A 15 -19.42 -4.79 34.38
N GLY A 16 -19.47 -6.02 33.89
CA GLY A 16 -19.81 -6.35 32.52
C GLY A 16 -21.30 -6.43 32.21
N LEU A 17 -21.60 -6.71 30.93
CA LEU A 17 -22.78 -7.44 30.51
C LEU A 17 -22.46 -8.12 29.16
N PHE A 18 -22.36 -9.45 29.18
CA PHE A 18 -22.39 -10.27 27.97
C PHE A 18 -23.86 -10.53 27.63
N LEU A 19 -24.32 -10.09 26.45
CA LEU A 19 -25.55 -10.60 25.85
C LEU A 19 -25.17 -11.58 24.75
N ALA A 20 -25.26 -12.86 25.10
CA ALA A 20 -25.47 -13.92 24.14
C ALA A 20 -26.97 -13.94 23.81
N MET A 21 -27.31 -13.94 22.52
CA MET A 21 -28.62 -14.42 22.06
C MET A 21 -28.40 -15.29 20.83
N SER A 22 -28.90 -16.50 20.99
CA SER A 22 -28.78 -17.70 20.18
C SER A 22 -29.76 -17.74 18.99
N CYS A 23 -29.45 -18.67 18.08
CA CYS A 23 -30.18 -19.04 16.87
C CYS A 23 -31.59 -19.64 17.11
N HIS A 24 -32.27 -19.84 15.97
CA HIS A 24 -33.53 -20.55 15.64
C HIS A 24 -34.66 -19.58 15.27
N ALA A 25 -35.44 -19.76 14.19
CA ALA A 25 -35.90 -21.02 13.62
C ALA A 25 -36.18 -20.95 12.11
N LEU A 26 -36.06 -22.12 11.46
CA LEU A 26 -36.73 -22.47 10.21
C LEU A 26 -38.23 -22.63 10.47
N ALA A 27 -39.07 -22.19 9.53
CA ALA A 27 -40.43 -22.67 9.37
C ALA A 27 -40.73 -22.81 7.86
N GLN A 28 -40.99 -24.05 7.43
CA GLN A 28 -41.63 -24.43 6.17
C GLN A 28 -43.05 -24.94 6.46
N GLY A 29 -43.94 -24.77 5.47
CA GLY A 29 -45.28 -25.34 5.38
C GLY A 29 -46.36 -24.33 5.80
N GLU A 30 -47.40 -24.00 5.03
CA GLU A 30 -48.15 -24.84 4.09
C GLU A 30 -48.89 -24.00 3.03
N SER A 31 -49.29 -24.71 1.98
CA SER A 31 -50.05 -24.34 0.79
C SER A 31 -51.39 -23.64 1.03
N GLY A 32 -51.69 -22.64 0.20
CA GLY A 32 -53.04 -22.10 -0.02
C GLY A 32 -53.16 -21.54 -1.44
N GLN A 33 -53.87 -22.26 -2.30
CA GLN A 33 -54.12 -21.96 -3.71
C GLN A 33 -55.33 -21.02 -3.83
N GLY A 34 -55.17 -19.88 -4.52
CA GLY A 34 -56.24 -18.92 -4.80
C GLY A 34 -55.87 -17.97 -5.92
N SER A 35 -56.49 -18.16 -7.08
CA SER A 35 -56.28 -17.38 -8.32
C SER A 35 -57.07 -16.07 -8.31
N ALA A 36 -56.42 -14.95 -8.60
CA ALA A 36 -57.02 -13.77 -9.24
C ALA A 36 -55.92 -12.94 -9.93
N GLY A 37 -56.10 -12.68 -11.22
CA GLY A 37 -55.08 -12.12 -12.09
C GLY A 37 -54.72 -10.66 -11.79
N GLN A 38 -53.44 -10.34 -11.94
CA GLN A 38 -52.93 -9.01 -12.19
C GLN A 38 -51.73 -9.12 -13.14
N ALA A 39 -51.79 -8.37 -14.24
CA ALA A 39 -50.73 -8.29 -15.23
C ALA A 39 -49.46 -7.74 -14.58
N ILE A 40 -48.40 -8.56 -14.59
CA ILE A 40 -47.05 -8.17 -14.17
C ILE A 40 -46.37 -7.58 -15.42
N PRO A 41 -45.82 -6.36 -15.37
CA PRO A 41 -44.89 -5.92 -16.40
C PRO A 41 -43.67 -6.83 -16.35
N GLN A 42 -43.38 -7.52 -17.44
CA GLN A 42 -42.12 -8.23 -17.61
C GLN A 42 -40.98 -7.20 -17.54
N VAL A 43 -40.42 -7.03 -16.34
CA VAL A 43 -39.06 -6.52 -16.19
C VAL A 43 -38.17 -7.65 -16.67
N SER A 44 -37.85 -7.55 -17.96
CA SER A 44 -36.94 -8.40 -18.70
C SER A 44 -35.64 -8.64 -17.94
N SER A 45 -35.52 -9.83 -17.34
CA SER A 45 -34.55 -10.90 -17.63
C SER A 45 -33.08 -10.57 -18.01
N GLU A 46 -32.61 -9.33 -17.88
CA GLU A 46 -31.18 -8.98 -18.01
C GLU A 46 -30.49 -8.84 -16.65
N LEU A 47 -31.24 -8.55 -15.58
CA LEU A 47 -30.69 -8.34 -14.24
C LEU A 47 -30.18 -9.64 -13.57
N SER A 48 -30.56 -10.82 -14.09
CA SER A 48 -30.45 -12.09 -13.36
C SER A 48 -29.39 -13.07 -13.87
N ALA A 49 -28.89 -12.90 -15.09
CA ALA A 49 -27.78 -13.72 -15.61
C ALA A 49 -26.40 -13.11 -15.28
N ASP A 50 -26.32 -11.77 -15.30
CA ASP A 50 -25.07 -11.03 -15.13
C ASP A 50 -24.52 -11.08 -13.69
N THR A 51 -25.42 -11.21 -12.71
CA THR A 51 -25.07 -11.36 -11.30
C THR A 51 -24.53 -12.75 -10.94
N GLN A 52 -24.83 -13.80 -11.72
CA GLN A 52 -24.38 -15.17 -11.42
C GLN A 52 -22.89 -15.41 -11.73
N ASN A 53 -22.29 -14.65 -12.63
CA ASN A 53 -20.87 -14.77 -13.01
C ASN A 53 -19.98 -13.63 -12.47
N THR A 54 -20.48 -12.86 -11.51
CA THR A 54 -19.68 -11.79 -10.89
C THR A 54 -18.74 -12.36 -9.84
N VAL A 55 -17.44 -12.15 -10.03
CA VAL A 55 -16.42 -12.55 -9.06
C VAL A 55 -16.38 -11.53 -7.92
N ALA A 56 -16.74 -11.94 -6.71
CA ALA A 56 -16.63 -11.10 -5.51
C ALA A 56 -15.18 -11.08 -5.00
N LEU A 57 -14.62 -9.88 -4.89
CA LEU A 57 -13.26 -9.64 -4.44
C LEU A 57 -13.22 -9.32 -2.95
N SER A 58 -12.19 -9.82 -2.27
CA SER A 58 -11.94 -9.50 -0.87
C SER A 58 -11.48 -8.04 -0.69
N ASP A 59 -11.59 -7.52 0.53
CA ASP A 59 -11.18 -6.16 0.91
C ASP A 59 -9.65 -5.98 0.94
N LYS A 60 -9.06 -5.99 -0.26
CA LYS A 60 -7.64 -5.71 -0.53
C LYS A 60 -7.50 -5.12 -1.94
N ILE A 61 -6.28 -4.92 -2.41
CA ILE A 61 -6.04 -4.62 -3.82
C ILE A 61 -5.81 -5.91 -4.61
N HIS A 62 -6.42 -6.01 -5.78
CA HIS A 62 -6.26 -7.15 -6.68
C HIS A 62 -5.65 -6.69 -8.00
N GLN A 63 -4.58 -7.36 -8.41
CA GLN A 63 -4.03 -7.26 -9.77
C GLN A 63 -4.59 -8.41 -10.59
N ILE A 64 -5.52 -8.12 -11.49
CA ILE A 64 -6.27 -9.13 -12.25
C ILE A 64 -5.72 -9.15 -13.67
N SER A 65 -5.22 -10.30 -14.11
CA SER A 65 -4.81 -10.55 -15.49
C SER A 65 -5.60 -11.74 -16.03
N GLN A 66 -6.33 -11.53 -17.12
CA GLN A 66 -7.29 -12.48 -17.67
C GLN A 66 -7.42 -12.30 -19.19
N THR A 67 -8.16 -13.18 -19.85
CA THR A 67 -8.39 -13.15 -21.30
C THR A 67 -9.88 -13.12 -21.60
N LEU A 68 -10.33 -12.20 -22.46
CA LEU A 68 -11.65 -12.27 -23.08
C LEU A 68 -11.59 -13.35 -24.18
N ASP A 69 -12.42 -14.39 -24.07
CA ASP A 69 -12.44 -15.51 -25.02
C ASP A 69 -13.20 -15.24 -26.33
N SER A 70 -13.83 -14.06 -26.45
CA SER A 70 -14.46 -13.57 -27.68
C SER A 70 -14.83 -12.09 -27.55
N VAL A 71 -15.27 -11.48 -28.67
CA VAL A 71 -15.82 -10.11 -28.67
C VAL A 71 -17.13 -9.96 -27.90
N SER A 72 -17.84 -11.05 -27.63
CA SER A 72 -19.08 -11.06 -26.83
C SER A 72 -18.83 -11.38 -25.36
N ALA A 73 -17.61 -11.73 -24.98
CA ALA A 73 -17.27 -12.06 -23.60
C ALA A 73 -17.34 -10.81 -22.71
N VAL A 74 -17.88 -10.99 -21.50
CA VAL A 74 -17.93 -9.96 -20.47
C VAL A 74 -17.54 -10.57 -19.14
N HIS A 75 -16.54 -9.99 -18.48
CA HIS A 75 -16.09 -10.41 -17.16
C HIS A 75 -16.48 -9.40 -16.10
N HIS A 76 -17.11 -9.87 -15.03
CA HIS A 76 -17.62 -9.05 -13.93
C HIS A 76 -16.83 -9.27 -12.65
N TYR A 77 -16.47 -8.18 -11.98
CA TYR A 77 -15.88 -8.19 -10.66
C TYR A 77 -16.61 -7.23 -9.74
N SER A 78 -16.80 -7.62 -8.48
CA SER A 78 -17.37 -6.75 -7.46
C SER A 78 -16.44 -6.58 -6.28
N PHE A 79 -16.41 -5.37 -5.74
CA PHE A 79 -15.67 -5.02 -4.55
C PHE A 79 -16.58 -4.24 -3.61
N THR A 80 -16.62 -4.62 -2.33
CA THR A 80 -17.41 -3.90 -1.32
C THR A 80 -16.50 -2.99 -0.52
N ALA A 81 -16.78 -1.68 -0.55
CA ALA A 81 -16.13 -0.70 0.30
C ALA A 81 -16.66 -0.81 1.74
N LEU A 82 -16.17 -1.81 2.48
CA LEU A 82 -16.65 -2.17 3.83
C LEU A 82 -16.73 -0.97 4.79
N ARG A 83 -15.82 0.00 4.66
CA ARG A 83 -15.70 1.19 5.51
C ARG A 83 -16.05 2.49 4.78
N GLY A 84 -16.50 2.41 3.53
CA GLY A 84 -16.67 3.59 2.67
C GLY A 84 -15.33 4.20 2.26
N GLN A 85 -14.27 3.39 2.22
CA GLN A 85 -12.98 3.76 1.66
C GLN A 85 -13.08 3.99 0.15
N ASN A 86 -12.19 4.80 -0.40
CA ASN A 86 -12.09 5.00 -1.83
C ASN A 86 -11.65 3.69 -2.52
N VAL A 87 -12.09 3.50 -3.76
CA VAL A 87 -11.74 2.33 -4.58
C VAL A 87 -10.87 2.79 -5.75
N LEU A 88 -9.78 2.09 -5.98
CA LEU A 88 -8.90 2.25 -7.14
C LEU A 88 -9.40 1.37 -8.29
N LEU A 89 -9.48 1.95 -9.49
CA LEU A 89 -9.60 1.23 -10.75
C LEU A 89 -8.54 1.74 -11.72
N THR A 90 -7.54 0.91 -12.02
CA THR A 90 -6.53 1.20 -13.05
C THR A 90 -6.45 0.06 -14.05
N THR A 91 -6.01 0.36 -15.27
CA THR A 91 -5.93 -0.59 -16.39
C THR A 91 -4.50 -0.61 -16.90
N PRO A 92 -3.54 -1.15 -16.13
CA PRO A 92 -2.14 -1.17 -16.51
C PRO A 92 -1.94 -2.25 -17.58
N GLY A 93 -2.00 -1.87 -18.84
CA GLY A 93 -1.85 -2.80 -19.95
C GLY A 93 -1.92 -2.09 -21.29
N SER A 94 -1.41 -2.76 -22.32
CA SER A 94 -1.61 -2.34 -23.70
C SER A 94 -3.05 -2.60 -24.13
N HIS A 95 -3.48 -1.90 -25.20
CA HIS A 95 -4.76 -2.12 -25.88
C HIS A 95 -6.06 -1.79 -25.11
N TYR A 96 -5.97 -1.22 -23.90
CA TYR A 96 -7.13 -0.55 -23.29
C TYR A 96 -7.67 0.56 -24.23
N ASN A 97 -8.99 0.63 -24.38
CA ASN A 97 -9.71 1.45 -25.37
C ASN A 97 -9.34 1.17 -26.84
N LYS A 98 -8.64 0.07 -27.13
CA LYS A 98 -8.36 -0.41 -28.50
C LYS A 98 -8.97 -1.78 -28.79
N LEU A 99 -8.85 -2.72 -27.85
CA LEU A 99 -9.44 -4.07 -27.94
C LEU A 99 -10.50 -4.29 -26.87
N TRP A 100 -10.25 -3.78 -25.66
CA TRP A 100 -11.15 -3.94 -24.52
C TRP A 100 -11.33 -2.63 -23.77
N THR A 101 -12.43 -2.53 -23.05
CA THR A 101 -12.79 -1.39 -22.21
C THR A 101 -13.33 -1.86 -20.86
N VAL A 102 -13.46 -0.92 -19.92
CA VAL A 102 -13.99 -1.16 -18.58
C VAL A 102 -15.06 -0.13 -18.29
N ASP A 103 -16.22 -0.60 -17.85
CA ASP A 103 -17.24 0.25 -17.22
C ASP A 103 -17.35 -0.12 -15.75
N TYR A 104 -17.76 0.82 -14.90
CA TYR A 104 -18.00 0.58 -13.49
C TYR A 104 -19.34 1.17 -13.05
N GLN A 105 -19.93 0.62 -11.99
CA GLN A 105 -21.13 1.13 -11.34
C GLN A 105 -20.99 1.03 -9.81
N VAL A 106 -21.78 1.83 -9.11
CA VAL A 106 -21.87 1.83 -7.64
C VAL A 106 -23.30 1.50 -7.25
N ASP A 107 -23.49 0.54 -6.35
CA ASP A 107 -24.79 0.12 -5.80
C ASP A 107 -25.85 -0.16 -6.88
N ASP A 108 -25.45 -0.86 -7.94
CA ASP A 108 -26.28 -1.17 -9.12
C ASP A 108 -26.92 0.04 -9.82
N GLY A 109 -26.28 1.21 -9.68
CA GLY A 109 -26.61 2.40 -10.45
C GLY A 109 -26.23 2.28 -11.93
N ALA A 110 -26.23 3.43 -12.62
CA ALA A 110 -25.88 3.46 -14.04
C ALA A 110 -24.39 3.11 -14.27
N TRP A 111 -24.13 2.33 -15.32
CA TRP A 111 -22.78 2.06 -15.81
C TRP A 111 -22.10 3.35 -16.27
N THR A 112 -20.91 3.60 -15.73
CA THR A 112 -20.04 4.70 -16.11
C THR A 112 -18.82 4.16 -16.83
N PRO A 113 -18.51 4.60 -18.05
CA PRO A 113 -17.32 4.16 -18.76
C PRO A 113 -16.07 4.77 -18.14
N LYS A 114 -15.04 3.94 -17.94
CA LYS A 114 -13.70 4.43 -17.63
C LYS A 114 -13.19 5.21 -18.84
N ARG A 115 -12.65 6.42 -18.61
CA ARG A 115 -12.33 7.35 -19.70
C ARG A 115 -10.91 7.24 -20.23
N HIS A 116 -9.97 6.77 -19.42
CA HIS A 116 -8.55 6.72 -19.75
C HIS A 116 -7.87 5.53 -19.06
N SER A 117 -6.72 5.12 -19.58
CA SER A 117 -5.97 3.97 -19.06
C SER A 117 -5.38 4.20 -17.66
N GLY A 118 -5.17 5.46 -17.28
CA GLY A 118 -4.63 5.84 -15.97
C GLY A 118 -5.58 5.50 -14.81
N ALA A 119 -5.08 5.64 -13.59
CA ALA A 119 -5.83 5.32 -12.39
C ALA A 119 -7.08 6.19 -12.21
N GLU A 120 -8.16 5.59 -11.72
CA GLU A 120 -9.38 6.27 -11.35
C GLU A 120 -9.70 6.00 -9.89
N ARG A 121 -10.10 7.05 -9.18
CA ARG A 121 -10.45 7.01 -7.75
C ARG A 121 -11.95 7.18 -7.59
N ILE A 122 -12.63 6.10 -7.27
CA ILE A 122 -14.06 6.10 -6.96
C ILE A 122 -14.20 6.50 -5.49
N SER A 123 -14.80 7.67 -5.24
CA SER A 123 -14.83 8.33 -3.92
C SER A 123 -16.26 8.56 -3.43
N GLY A 124 -16.41 8.97 -2.17
CA GLY A 124 -17.73 9.32 -1.59
C GLY A 124 -18.64 8.12 -1.33
N LEU A 125 -18.04 6.92 -1.20
CA LEU A 125 -18.75 5.67 -0.96
C LEU A 125 -19.25 5.60 0.49
N LYS A 126 -20.48 5.11 0.67
CA LYS A 126 -21.00 4.75 1.99
C LYS A 126 -20.36 3.43 2.46
N PRO A 127 -20.20 3.19 3.77
CA PRO A 127 -19.85 1.87 4.28
C PRO A 127 -20.78 0.78 3.73
N GLY A 128 -20.21 -0.27 3.17
CA GLY A 128 -20.94 -1.37 2.54
C GLY A 128 -21.33 -1.13 1.08
N ALA A 129 -21.00 0.02 0.48
CA ALA A 129 -21.27 0.27 -0.93
C ALA A 129 -20.51 -0.72 -1.82
N ARG A 130 -21.19 -1.24 -2.85
CA ARG A 130 -20.60 -2.19 -3.80
C ARG A 130 -20.24 -1.49 -5.10
N VAL A 131 -18.96 -1.56 -5.46
CA VAL A 131 -18.46 -1.17 -6.76
C VAL A 131 -18.38 -2.41 -7.63
N THR A 132 -19.01 -2.38 -8.79
CA THR A 132 -18.94 -3.48 -9.77
C THR A 132 -18.28 -2.95 -11.03
N VAL A 133 -17.35 -3.71 -11.60
CA VAL A 133 -16.70 -3.42 -12.86
C VAL A 133 -17.01 -4.52 -13.86
N ARG A 134 -17.13 -4.14 -15.13
CA ARG A 134 -17.24 -5.07 -16.24
C ARG A 134 -16.16 -4.80 -17.27
N VAL A 135 -15.49 -5.85 -17.72
CA VAL A 135 -14.49 -5.80 -18.80
C VAL A 135 -15.11 -6.45 -20.03
N ARG A 136 -15.08 -5.74 -21.16
CA ARG A 136 -15.70 -6.18 -22.42
C ARG A 136 -14.88 -5.71 -23.63
N ALA A 137 -15.15 -6.28 -24.79
CA ALA A 137 -14.61 -5.79 -26.05
C ALA A 137 -15.05 -4.34 -26.33
N VAL A 138 -14.18 -3.59 -27.01
CA VAL A 138 -14.58 -2.30 -27.62
C VAL A 138 -15.57 -2.58 -28.74
N GLU A 139 -16.56 -1.72 -28.94
CA GLU A 139 -17.56 -1.92 -30.00
C GLU A 139 -16.92 -1.89 -31.39
N GLY A 140 -17.29 -2.86 -32.25
CA GLY A 140 -16.82 -2.95 -33.63
C GLY A 140 -15.41 -3.53 -33.82
N VAL A 141 -14.75 -4.00 -32.76
CA VAL A 141 -13.45 -4.68 -32.88
C VAL A 141 -13.64 -6.16 -33.18
N GLU A 142 -12.65 -6.75 -33.84
CA GLU A 142 -12.59 -8.19 -34.11
C GLU A 142 -11.34 -8.78 -33.44
N PHE A 143 -11.54 -9.82 -32.64
CA PHE A 143 -10.49 -10.67 -32.10
C PHE A 143 -11.06 -12.05 -31.72
N GLU A 144 -10.23 -13.09 -31.78
CA GLU A 144 -10.57 -14.39 -31.18
C GLU A 144 -10.40 -14.33 -29.67
N LYS A 145 -9.26 -13.79 -29.20
CA LYS A 145 -8.98 -13.59 -27.78
C LYS A 145 -8.30 -12.25 -27.54
N ALA A 146 -8.56 -11.65 -26.38
CA ALA A 146 -7.89 -10.43 -25.95
C ALA A 146 -7.48 -10.50 -24.48
N GLU A 147 -6.18 -10.42 -24.20
CA GLU A 147 -5.66 -10.29 -22.85
C GLU A 147 -5.97 -8.89 -22.29
N TYR A 148 -6.28 -8.84 -21.00
CA TYR A 148 -6.44 -7.58 -20.28
C TYR A 148 -5.83 -7.68 -18.88
N LYS A 149 -5.48 -6.50 -18.35
CA LYS A 149 -5.03 -6.35 -16.97
C LYS A 149 -5.71 -5.15 -16.32
N ILE A 150 -6.31 -5.38 -15.16
CA ILE A 150 -6.88 -4.34 -14.31
C ILE A 150 -6.31 -4.44 -12.90
N VAL A 151 -6.24 -3.32 -12.18
CA VAL A 151 -6.04 -3.32 -10.73
C VAL A 151 -7.27 -2.70 -10.11
N PHE A 152 -7.89 -3.43 -9.19
CA PHE A 152 -9.17 -3.09 -8.62
C PHE A 152 -9.22 -3.44 -7.13
N GLY A 153 -9.70 -2.52 -6.31
CA GLY A 153 -9.81 -2.70 -4.85
C GLY A 153 -9.65 -1.40 -4.08
N SER A 154 -9.38 -1.47 -2.77
CA SER A 154 -9.18 -0.29 -1.93
C SER A 154 -8.07 0.62 -2.47
N PHE A 155 -8.28 1.95 -2.46
CA PHE A 155 -7.29 2.91 -2.93
C PHE A 155 -6.09 2.99 -1.96
N PRO A 156 -4.85 2.72 -2.40
CA PRO A 156 -3.70 2.65 -1.50
C PRO A 156 -3.11 4.02 -1.18
N HIS A 157 -2.80 4.21 0.09
CA HIS A 157 -1.88 5.22 0.61
C HIS A 157 -0.64 4.53 1.14
N MET A 158 0.54 5.05 0.81
CA MET A 158 1.83 4.45 1.17
C MET A 158 2.63 5.42 2.04
N SER A 159 3.27 4.89 3.07
CA SER A 159 4.36 5.54 3.79
C SER A 159 5.55 4.59 3.87
N TYR A 160 6.76 5.15 3.94
CA TYR A 160 7.97 4.34 4.02
C TYR A 160 9.08 5.07 4.79
N ASP A 161 10.02 4.29 5.28
CA ASP A 161 11.26 4.73 5.90
C ASP A 161 12.39 3.78 5.51
N LEU A 162 13.61 4.31 5.37
CA LEU A 162 14.81 3.52 5.16
C LEU A 162 15.69 3.70 6.38
N HIS A 163 15.77 2.69 7.22
CA HIS A 163 16.53 2.74 8.46
C HIS A 163 18.03 2.60 8.20
N ASN A 164 18.82 3.22 9.07
CA ASN A 164 20.27 3.04 9.10
C ASN A 164 20.66 1.57 9.24
N GLU A 165 21.86 1.23 8.77
CA GLU A 165 22.46 -0.08 9.05
C GLU A 165 22.51 -0.29 10.58
N LYS A 166 22.00 -1.43 11.05
CA LYS A 166 21.87 -1.68 12.48
C LYS A 166 23.25 -1.75 13.14
N GLY A 167 23.40 -1.04 14.26
CA GLY A 167 24.63 -1.10 15.07
C GLY A 167 25.80 -0.28 14.54
N ILE A 168 25.58 0.57 13.54
CA ILE A 168 26.58 1.55 13.14
C ILE A 168 26.61 2.74 14.10
N LEU A 169 27.79 3.30 14.28
CA LEU A 169 27.95 4.66 14.77
C LEU A 169 27.75 5.64 13.60
N GLU A 170 26.64 6.37 13.62
CA GLU A 170 26.24 7.30 12.56
C GLU A 170 27.17 8.50 12.47
N ILE A 171 27.40 9.02 11.26
CA ILE A 171 27.95 10.37 11.09
C ILE A 171 26.83 11.40 11.27
N SER A 172 27.18 12.67 11.48
CA SER A 172 26.17 13.74 11.55
C SER A 172 25.31 13.74 10.28
N ALA A 173 23.98 13.82 10.43
CA ALA A 173 23.07 13.91 9.29
C ALA A 173 23.27 15.20 8.47
N ILE A 174 23.90 16.22 9.07
CA ILE A 174 24.32 17.46 8.42
C ILE A 174 25.83 17.60 8.59
N GLN A 175 26.55 17.80 7.50
CA GLN A 175 28.01 17.90 7.48
C GLN A 175 28.44 19.36 7.35
N LYS A 176 29.41 19.82 8.14
CA LYS A 176 29.80 21.25 8.15
C LYS A 176 30.22 21.79 6.78
N ASN A 177 30.87 20.95 5.98
CA ASN A 177 31.45 21.33 4.69
C ASN A 177 30.63 20.82 3.50
N ARG A 178 29.37 20.41 3.73
CA ARG A 178 28.51 19.80 2.70
C ARG A 178 27.05 20.16 2.93
N GLU A 179 26.39 20.63 1.88
CA GLU A 179 24.96 20.83 1.89
C GLU A 179 24.21 19.49 1.77
N GLY A 180 23.07 19.41 2.44
CA GLY A 180 22.17 18.26 2.41
C GLY A 180 22.02 17.57 3.76
N PHE A 181 20.80 17.06 4.00
CA PHE A 181 20.47 16.21 5.13
C PHE A 181 20.51 14.75 4.68
N PHE A 182 21.24 13.89 5.38
CA PHE A 182 21.19 12.44 5.19
C PHE A 182 20.04 11.86 5.98
N ALA A 183 19.06 11.31 5.28
CA ALA A 183 17.92 10.65 5.91
C ALA A 183 18.31 9.27 6.46
N SER A 184 19.26 8.60 5.81
CA SER A 184 19.76 7.30 6.25
C SER A 184 21.21 7.04 5.85
N GLN A 185 21.83 6.03 6.48
CA GLN A 185 23.26 5.76 6.42
C GLN A 185 23.55 4.26 6.55
N GLY A 186 24.57 3.77 5.86
CA GLY A 186 24.99 2.37 5.96
C GLY A 186 26.29 2.08 5.22
N PHE A 187 26.97 0.99 5.60
CA PHE A 187 28.18 0.51 4.93
C PHE A 187 27.87 -0.42 3.75
N LYS A 188 26.88 -1.29 3.93
CA LYS A 188 26.53 -2.33 2.97
C LYS A 188 25.07 -2.79 3.04
N GLU A 189 24.32 -2.38 4.06
CA GLU A 189 22.92 -2.76 4.18
C GLU A 189 22.07 -1.63 4.81
N ALA A 190 20.78 -1.65 4.55
CA ALA A 190 19.79 -0.75 5.15
C ALA A 190 18.43 -1.47 5.22
N THR A 191 17.61 -1.17 6.21
CA THR A 191 16.29 -1.82 6.34
C THR A 191 15.21 -0.91 5.80
N LEU A 192 14.55 -1.31 4.73
CA LEU A 192 13.38 -0.64 4.20
C LEU A 192 12.13 -1.13 4.94
N GLU A 193 11.39 -0.20 5.55
CA GLU A 193 10.06 -0.44 6.08
C GLU A 193 9.04 0.41 5.34
N ALA A 194 7.90 -0.18 4.99
CA ALA A 194 6.78 0.55 4.44
C ALA A 194 5.45 0.03 4.97
N SER A 195 4.45 0.90 4.92
CA SER A 195 3.07 0.54 5.18
C SER A 195 2.12 1.05 4.11
N PHE A 196 1.14 0.22 3.79
CA PHE A 196 0.02 0.53 2.93
C PHE A 196 -1.26 0.56 3.75
N THR A 197 -2.06 1.60 3.56
CA THR A 197 -3.39 1.71 4.14
C THR A 197 -4.41 2.11 3.08
N ASP A 198 -5.69 1.85 3.34
CA ASP A 198 -6.77 2.45 2.57
C ASP A 198 -7.00 3.92 2.97
N SER A 199 -7.95 4.60 2.31
CA SER A 199 -8.31 5.98 2.60
C SER A 199 -9.03 6.18 3.96
N LYS A 200 -9.20 5.12 4.75
CA LYS A 200 -9.72 5.12 6.12
C LYS A 200 -8.65 4.68 7.12
N ALA A 201 -7.38 4.63 6.70
CA ALA A 201 -6.23 4.23 7.50
C ALA A 201 -6.26 2.76 8.00
N TYR A 202 -7.02 1.89 7.33
CA TYR A 202 -6.96 0.45 7.59
C TYR A 202 -5.81 -0.18 6.81
N PRO A 203 -5.05 -1.14 7.39
CA PRO A 203 -3.97 -1.81 6.69
C PRO A 203 -4.43 -2.48 5.40
N LEU A 204 -3.59 -2.42 4.36
CA LEU A 204 -3.98 -2.81 3.01
C LEU A 204 -2.99 -3.79 2.36
N GLU A 205 -3.47 -5.00 2.11
CA GLU A 205 -2.77 -6.04 1.34
C GLU A 205 -2.78 -5.75 -0.16
N GLY A 206 -1.70 -6.14 -0.85
CA GLY A 206 -1.61 -6.06 -2.32
C GLY A 206 -1.17 -4.69 -2.87
N GLY A 207 -0.72 -3.78 -2.01
CA GLY A 207 -0.07 -2.54 -2.42
C GLY A 207 1.30 -2.81 -3.03
N LEU A 208 1.69 -2.06 -4.08
CA LEU A 208 3.00 -2.21 -4.72
C LEU A 208 3.89 -1.00 -4.48
N LEU A 209 5.07 -1.27 -3.93
CA LEU A 209 6.14 -0.30 -3.71
C LEU A 209 7.26 -0.53 -4.72
N GLY A 210 7.56 0.49 -5.52
CA GLY A 210 8.80 0.57 -6.31
C GLY A 210 9.86 1.31 -5.50
N PHE A 211 11.03 0.69 -5.30
CA PHE A 211 12.15 1.27 -4.55
C PHE A 211 13.40 1.31 -5.41
N VAL A 212 14.14 2.41 -5.34
CA VAL A 212 15.46 2.53 -5.96
C VAL A 212 16.41 3.19 -4.96
N LEU A 213 17.52 2.52 -4.67
CA LEU A 213 18.68 3.10 -3.97
C LEU A 213 19.85 3.20 -4.95
N THR A 214 20.37 4.40 -5.14
CA THR A 214 21.65 4.63 -5.80
C THR A 214 22.69 4.91 -4.73
N THR A 215 23.72 4.07 -4.64
CA THR A 215 24.80 4.28 -3.67
C THR A 215 25.76 5.35 -4.17
N GLY A 216 26.59 5.89 -3.28
CA GLY A 216 27.60 6.88 -3.65
C GLY A 216 28.69 6.33 -4.60
N SER A 217 28.81 5.00 -4.69
CA SER A 217 29.70 4.31 -5.63
C SER A 217 29.13 4.15 -7.05
N GLY A 218 27.87 4.56 -7.26
CA GLY A 218 27.17 4.45 -8.54
C GLY A 218 26.40 3.13 -8.74
N GLU A 219 26.42 2.22 -7.76
CA GLU A 219 25.55 1.04 -7.79
C GLU A 219 24.07 1.46 -7.66
N VAL A 220 23.21 0.88 -8.51
CA VAL A 220 21.76 1.09 -8.47
C VAL A 220 21.08 -0.21 -8.04
N VAL A 221 20.26 -0.14 -7.00
CA VAL A 221 19.56 -1.27 -6.38
C VAL A 221 18.05 -1.08 -6.53
N PRO A 222 17.46 -1.50 -7.66
CA PRO A 222 16.02 -1.45 -7.87
C PRO A 222 15.33 -2.65 -7.21
N ARG A 223 14.17 -2.43 -6.60
CA ARG A 223 13.31 -3.46 -6.00
C ARG A 223 11.83 -3.12 -6.18
N VAL A 224 11.01 -4.16 -6.27
CA VAL A 224 9.54 -4.05 -6.20
C VAL A 224 9.07 -4.98 -5.10
N PHE A 225 8.20 -4.47 -4.23
CA PHE A 225 7.67 -5.21 -3.09
C PHE A 225 6.15 -5.08 -3.04
N GLU A 226 5.50 -6.14 -2.56
CA GLU A 226 4.06 -6.19 -2.32
C GLU A 226 3.78 -6.19 -0.82
N SER A 227 2.78 -5.43 -0.38
CA SER A 227 2.39 -5.39 1.03
C SER A 227 1.66 -6.67 1.46
N ASP A 228 1.99 -7.14 2.66
CA ASP A 228 1.36 -8.32 3.24
C ASP A 228 -0.08 -8.07 3.74
N LYS A 229 -0.70 -9.09 4.37
CA LYS A 229 -2.04 -9.00 4.97
C LYS A 229 -2.19 -7.93 6.05
N HIS A 230 -1.09 -7.43 6.59
CA HIS A 230 -1.04 -6.34 7.57
C HIS A 230 -0.65 -5.01 6.92
N GLY A 231 -0.66 -4.95 5.59
CA GLY A 231 -0.24 -3.79 4.82
C GLY A 231 1.22 -3.41 5.07
N ARG A 232 2.10 -4.36 5.42
CA ARG A 232 3.49 -4.08 5.75
C ARG A 232 4.46 -4.61 4.69
N ILE A 233 5.59 -3.92 4.57
CA ILE A 233 6.80 -4.36 3.88
C ILE A 233 7.96 -4.11 4.85
N ALA A 234 8.80 -5.11 5.08
CA ALA A 234 10.02 -4.97 5.86
C ALA A 234 11.12 -5.81 5.18
N GLN A 235 12.14 -5.15 4.64
CA GLN A 235 13.12 -5.77 3.76
C GLN A 235 14.53 -5.26 4.05
N LEU A 236 15.50 -6.18 4.11
CA LEU A 236 16.91 -5.83 4.17
C LEU A 236 17.41 -5.57 2.75
N ILE A 237 17.89 -4.35 2.50
CA ILE A 237 18.47 -3.94 1.24
C ILE A 237 19.98 -4.03 1.36
N GLU A 238 20.58 -4.96 0.63
CA GLU A 238 22.04 -5.11 0.55
C GLU A 238 22.60 -4.37 -0.66
N PHE A 239 23.79 -3.79 -0.48
CA PHE A 239 24.57 -3.09 -1.49
C PHE A 239 26.07 -3.26 -1.21
N LYS A 240 26.90 -2.93 -2.20
CA LYS A 240 28.35 -3.11 -2.11
C LYS A 240 28.98 -2.09 -1.16
N ARG A 241 30.12 -2.47 -0.58
CA ARG A 241 30.96 -1.50 0.13
C ARG A 241 31.54 -0.49 -0.87
N CYS A 242 31.77 0.73 -0.41
CA CYS A 242 32.52 1.74 -1.15
C CYS A 242 33.93 1.93 -0.60
N GLU A 243 34.76 2.58 -1.40
CA GLU A 243 36.12 3.00 -1.05
C GLU A 243 36.27 4.51 -1.33
N GLY A 244 37.16 5.17 -0.59
CA GLY A 244 37.36 6.62 -0.73
C GLY A 244 36.17 7.44 -0.22
N GLY A 245 35.89 8.58 -0.87
CA GLY A 245 34.82 9.50 -0.47
C GLY A 245 35.28 10.67 0.40
N TRP A 246 34.33 11.48 0.87
CA TRP A 246 34.53 12.68 1.68
C TRP A 246 34.80 12.30 3.13
N LEU A 247 35.59 13.13 3.82
CA LEU A 247 35.77 12.99 5.26
C LEU A 247 34.56 13.60 5.97
N ALA A 248 33.87 12.80 6.79
CA ALA A 248 32.82 13.30 7.66
C ALA A 248 33.40 14.09 8.84
N ASP A 249 32.58 14.91 9.47
CA ASP A 249 32.82 15.42 10.82
C ASP A 249 33.12 14.25 11.78
N ASP A 250 34.09 14.44 12.67
CA ASP A 250 34.50 13.40 13.61
C ASP A 250 33.35 12.94 14.49
N VAL A 251 33.26 11.63 14.69
CA VAL A 251 32.26 11.01 15.56
C VAL A 251 32.91 10.61 16.88
N TYR A 252 32.25 10.94 17.99
CA TYR A 252 32.75 10.66 19.33
C TYR A 252 31.94 9.55 19.98
N GLU A 253 32.63 8.52 20.45
CA GLU A 253 32.03 7.41 21.20
C GLU A 253 32.65 7.35 22.59
N ASN A 254 31.81 7.22 23.61
CA ASN A 254 32.26 7.13 24.99
C ASN A 254 32.16 5.67 25.44
N VAL A 255 33.32 5.06 25.70
CA VAL A 255 33.45 3.67 26.13
C VAL A 255 34.12 3.68 27.49
N GLU A 256 33.37 3.34 28.54
CA GLU A 256 33.83 3.38 29.93
C GLU A 256 34.45 4.75 30.31
N LYS A 257 35.74 4.75 30.69
CA LYS A 257 36.53 5.94 31.01
C LYS A 257 37.33 6.45 29.82
N ALA A 258 37.00 6.06 28.59
CA ALA A 258 37.67 6.52 27.39
C ALA A 258 36.69 7.20 26.43
N ARG A 259 37.20 8.17 25.68
CA ARG A 259 36.54 8.74 24.50
C ARG A 259 37.33 8.33 23.27
N HIS A 260 36.65 7.68 22.34
CA HIS A 260 37.14 7.31 21.03
C HIS A 260 36.69 8.38 20.04
N THR A 261 37.63 8.88 19.24
CA THR A 261 37.34 9.75 18.10
C THR A 261 37.48 8.92 16.84
N TRP A 262 36.41 8.87 16.06
CA TRP A 262 36.33 8.11 14.83
C TRP A 262 36.24 9.06 13.65
N SER A 263 37.10 8.84 12.65
CA SER A 263 36.94 9.49 11.36
C SER A 263 36.33 8.50 10.36
N THR A 264 35.39 8.99 9.57
CA THR A 264 34.65 8.19 8.58
C THR A 264 34.77 8.82 7.21
N ARG A 265 35.05 8.02 6.20
CA ARG A 265 34.79 8.40 4.81
C ARG A 265 33.43 7.93 4.35
N TYR A 266 32.76 8.78 3.60
CA TYR A 266 31.45 8.49 3.05
C TYR A 266 31.29 9.06 1.63
N GLN A 267 30.35 8.49 0.90
CA GLN A 267 29.87 9.03 -0.37
C GLN A 267 28.36 9.30 -0.27
N VAL A 268 27.84 10.15 -1.15
CA VAL A 268 26.42 10.51 -1.17
C VAL A 268 25.72 9.68 -2.22
N GLY A 269 24.76 8.89 -1.79
CA GLY A 269 23.77 8.23 -2.61
C GLY A 269 22.39 8.88 -2.44
N HIS A 270 21.40 8.33 -3.12
CA HIS A 270 20.00 8.75 -3.02
C HIS A 270 19.05 7.57 -3.07
N TYR A 271 17.87 7.71 -2.47
CA TYR A 271 16.81 6.75 -2.65
C TYR A 271 15.45 7.41 -2.86
N ILE A 272 14.59 6.67 -3.53
CA ILE A 272 13.19 6.98 -3.75
C ILE A 272 12.34 5.73 -3.49
N ALA A 273 11.12 5.94 -3.02
CA ALA A 273 10.07 4.94 -3.10
C ALA A 273 8.80 5.55 -3.67
N GLU A 274 8.08 4.78 -4.48
CA GLU A 274 6.82 5.17 -5.10
C GLU A 274 5.74 4.11 -4.91
N ASN A 275 4.50 4.56 -4.76
CA ASN A 275 3.33 3.69 -4.82
C ASN A 275 2.96 3.51 -6.30
N MET A 276 3.20 2.31 -6.84
CA MET A 276 3.12 2.08 -8.28
C MET A 276 1.67 2.01 -8.82
N LEU A 277 0.68 1.82 -7.95
CA LEU A 277 -0.69 1.50 -8.38
C LEU A 277 -1.57 2.72 -8.69
N PRO A 278 -1.56 3.81 -7.89
CA PRO A 278 -2.34 5.01 -8.17
C PRO A 278 -1.83 5.83 -9.36
N ALA A 279 -0.66 5.50 -9.93
CA ALA A 279 -0.07 6.20 -11.06
C ALA A 279 -0.10 7.73 -10.87
N GLN A 280 -0.81 8.47 -11.73
CA GLN A 280 -0.91 9.93 -11.66
C GLN A 280 -1.65 10.47 -10.43
N LEU A 281 -2.28 9.59 -9.63
CA LEU A 281 -2.96 9.92 -8.38
C LEU A 281 -2.10 9.57 -7.14
N ALA A 282 -0.86 9.12 -7.34
CA ALA A 282 0.08 8.87 -6.27
C ALA A 282 0.60 10.18 -5.67
N ASP A 283 1.10 10.11 -4.44
CA ASP A 283 1.78 11.23 -3.80
C ASP A 283 3.09 11.55 -4.54
N ASN A 284 3.55 12.80 -4.43
CA ASN A 284 4.81 13.22 -5.04
C ASN A 284 5.98 12.40 -4.49
N VAL A 285 6.76 11.81 -5.39
CA VAL A 285 7.97 11.07 -5.02
C VAL A 285 9.01 12.05 -4.50
N HIS A 286 9.52 11.78 -3.30
CA HIS A 286 10.61 12.53 -2.70
C HIS A 286 11.94 11.80 -2.84
N VAL A 287 13.00 12.54 -3.17
CA VAL A 287 14.36 12.02 -3.28
C VAL A 287 15.09 12.31 -1.97
N PHE A 288 15.46 11.27 -1.24
CA PHE A 288 16.21 11.37 0.00
C PHE A 288 17.70 11.13 -0.23
N ASN A 289 18.57 11.83 0.50
CA ASN A 289 20.00 11.54 0.47
C ASN A 289 20.33 10.39 1.42
N PHE A 290 21.23 9.53 0.96
CA PHE A 290 21.78 8.40 1.69
C PHE A 290 23.29 8.57 1.89
N ALA A 291 23.77 8.43 3.13
CA ALA A 291 25.21 8.41 3.41
C ALA A 291 25.76 6.98 3.27
N HIS A 292 26.43 6.71 2.15
CA HIS A 292 27.13 5.45 1.95
C HIS A 292 28.48 5.50 2.67
N LEU A 293 28.57 4.84 3.82
CA LEU A 293 29.78 4.81 4.63
C LEU A 293 30.80 3.85 4.00
N CYS A 294 32.01 4.34 3.72
CA CYS A 294 33.03 3.56 3.03
C CYS A 294 34.03 2.96 4.01
N LYS A 295 34.62 3.81 4.85
CA LYS A 295 35.71 3.41 5.75
C LYS A 295 35.64 4.20 7.04
N ARG A 296 35.76 3.53 8.18
CA ARG A 296 35.87 4.13 9.50
C ARG A 296 37.16 3.66 10.18
N TRP A 297 37.87 4.57 10.81
CA TRP A 297 39.05 4.26 11.60
C TRP A 297 39.13 5.14 12.84
N LEU A 298 39.72 4.59 13.90
CA LEU A 298 39.98 5.30 15.14
C LEU A 298 41.14 6.27 14.92
N THR A 299 40.92 7.56 15.18
CA THR A 299 41.96 8.60 15.05
C THR A 299 42.52 9.05 16.37
N ASN A 300 41.74 8.97 17.45
CA ASN A 300 42.21 9.29 18.78
C ASN A 300 41.54 8.42 19.84
N TRP A 301 42.30 8.09 20.87
CA TRP A 301 41.83 7.48 22.09
C TRP A 301 42.31 8.30 23.27
N SER A 302 41.38 8.86 24.05
CA SER A 302 41.70 9.66 25.23
C SER A 302 41.02 9.08 26.46
N ARG A 303 41.78 8.85 27.55
CA ARG A 303 41.20 8.56 28.87
C ARG A 303 40.57 9.83 29.45
N ARG A 304 39.33 9.73 29.88
CA ARG A 304 38.71 10.72 30.77
C ARG A 304 39.32 10.54 32.16
N PRO A 305 39.79 11.62 32.80
CA PRO A 305 40.39 11.57 34.13
C PRO A 305 39.41 10.98 35.17
#